data_AF-A0A7J6VLS9-F1
#
_entry.id   AF-A0A7J6VLS9-F1
#
_cell.length_a   1.000
_cell.length_b   1.000
_cell.length_c   1.000
_cell.angle_alpha   90.00
_cell.angle_beta   90.00
_cell.angle_gamma   90.00
#
_symmetry.space_group_name_H-M   'P 1'
#
loop_
_entity.id
_entity.type
_entity.pdbx_description
1 polymer ?
#
loop_
_entity_poly.entity_id
_entity_poly.type
_entity_poly.pdbx_seq_one_letter_code
_entity_poly.pdbx_strand_id
1 'polypeptide(L)' 'NEDGGFGLHIEGHSTMFCTTLNYICMRIMGEGPDGGEDNACARACKWIRDHGGATAIPSWGKTWLSVR' A
#
# COMPACT_ATOMS: atom_id res chain seq x y z
N ASN A 1 -0.03 -2.32 -10.15
CA ASN A 1 -1.21 -2.40 -11.04
C ASN A 1 -1.53 -1.02 -11.63
N GLU A 2 -2.25 -0.96 -12.76
CA GLU A 2 -2.59 0.31 -13.42
C GLU A 2 -3.38 1.26 -12.50
N ASP A 3 -4.23 0.70 -11.64
CA ASP A 3 -5.00 1.42 -10.62
C ASP A 3 -4.13 2.06 -9.51
N GLY A 4 -2.84 1.76 -9.44
CA GLY A 4 -1.91 2.26 -8.43
C GLY A 4 -1.79 1.38 -7.18
N GLY A 5 -2.52 0.28 -7.10
CA GLY A 5 -2.43 -0.68 -6.01
C GLY A 5 -1.46 -1.85 -6.28
N PHE A 6 -1.32 -2.70 -5.27
CA PHE A 6 -0.47 -3.89 -5.29
C PHE A 6 -1.26 -5.15 -4.94
N GLY A 7 -1.03 -6.21 -5.71
CA GLY A 7 -1.59 -7.55 -5.46
C GLY A 7 -0.70 -8.41 -4.57
N LEU A 8 -1.21 -9.61 -4.25
CA LEU A 8 -0.48 -10.62 -3.47
C LEU A 8 0.67 -11.26 -4.25
N HIS A 9 0.52 -11.33 -5.57
CA HIS A 9 1.54 -11.76 -6.52
C HIS A 9 1.52 -10.79 -7.71
N ILE A 10 2.50 -10.90 -8.60
CA ILE A 10 2.71 -9.96 -9.72
C ILE A 10 1.50 -9.83 -10.67
N GLU A 11 0.71 -10.88 -10.83
CA GLU A 11 -0.52 -10.91 -11.64
C GLU A 11 -1.80 -10.65 -10.83
N GLY A 12 -1.67 -10.43 -9.52
CA GLY A 12 -2.79 -10.34 -8.61
C GLY A 12 -3.46 -8.96 -8.64
N HIS A 13 -4.78 -8.94 -8.48
CA HIS A 13 -5.52 -7.70 -8.28
C HIS A 13 -5.09 -6.97 -7.01
N SER A 14 -5.23 -5.64 -7.02
CA SER A 14 -4.86 -4.78 -5.90
C SER A 14 -5.67 -5.11 -4.65
N THR A 15 -4.99 -5.25 -3.51
CA THR A 15 -5.64 -5.52 -2.21
C THR A 15 -5.26 -4.48 -1.19
N MET A 16 -6.13 -4.24 -0.19
CA MET A 16 -5.83 -3.32 0.91
C MET A 16 -4.59 -3.76 1.71
N PHE A 17 -4.41 -5.06 1.90
CA PHE A 17 -3.26 -5.62 2.60
C PHE A 17 -1.95 -5.32 1.88
N CYS A 18 -1.82 -5.75 0.63
CA CYS A 18 -0.59 -5.62 -0.12
C CYS A 18 -0.31 -4.15 -0.48
N THR A 19 -1.32 -3.36 -0.83
CA THR A 19 -1.12 -1.94 -1.15
C THR A 19 -0.65 -1.14 0.07
N THR A 20 -1.25 -1.38 1.25
CA THR A 20 -0.84 -0.71 2.50
C THR A 20 0.58 -1.09 2.90
N LEU A 21 0.93 -2.38 2.86
CA LEU A 21 2.26 -2.83 3.23
C LEU A 21 3.33 -2.34 2.25
N ASN A 22 3.10 -2.43 0.94
CA ASN A 22 4.06 -1.92 -0.05
C ASN A 22 4.26 -0.40 0.09
N TYR A 23 3.18 0.37 0.31
CA TYR A 23 3.30 1.79 0.61
C TYR A 23 4.21 2.01 1.82
N ILE A 24 3.96 1.33 2.94
CA ILE A 24 4.78 1.49 4.16
C ILE A 24 6.23 1.06 3.93
N CYS A 25 6.49 -0.03 3.22
CA CYS A 25 7.85 -0.46 2.89
C CYS A 25 8.58 0.62 2.09
N MET A 26 7.95 1.23 1.08
CA MET A 26 8.55 2.35 0.35
C MET A 26 8.85 3.54 1.28
N ARG A 27 7.91 3.90 2.17
CA ARG A 27 8.11 4.96 3.17
C ARG A 27 9.29 4.69 4.11
N ILE A 28 9.46 3.44 4.53
CA ILE A 28 10.58 3.01 5.40
C ILE A 28 11.91 3.03 4.66
N MET A 29 11.91 2.69 3.36
CA MET A 29 13.10 2.74 2.51
C MET A 29 13.54 4.18 2.15
N GLY A 30 12.81 5.19 2.62
CA GLY A 30 13.18 6.60 2.47
C GLY A 30 12.53 7.31 1.29
N GLU A 31 11.63 6.64 0.56
CA GLU A 31 10.87 7.31 -0.50
C GLU A 31 10.03 8.44 0.06
N GLY A 32 9.87 9.53 -0.70
CA GLY A 32 8.98 10.66 -0.40
C GLY A 32 7.48 10.31 -0.59
N PRO A 33 6.55 11.19 -0.18
CA PRO A 33 5.12 10.97 -0.41
C PRO A 33 4.79 10.83 -1.91
N ASP A 34 5.55 11.53 -2.73
CA ASP A 34 5.53 11.48 -4.19
C ASP A 34 6.73 10.68 -4.76
N GLY A 35 7.36 9.84 -3.93
CA GLY A 35 8.51 9.02 -4.32
C GLY A 35 8.14 7.69 -4.99
N GLY A 36 9.17 6.93 -5.32
CA GLY A 36 9.10 5.68 -6.07
C GLY A 36 8.91 5.87 -7.57
N GLU A 37 9.12 4.79 -8.32
CA GLU A 37 8.90 4.76 -9.77
C GLU A 37 7.45 5.16 -10.11
N ASP A 38 7.27 6.04 -11.09
CA ASP A 38 5.97 6.55 -11.52
C ASP A 38 5.08 7.10 -10.39
N ASN A 39 5.68 7.73 -9.37
CA ASN A 39 4.99 8.20 -8.16
C ASN A 39 4.24 7.08 -7.44
N ALA A 40 4.81 5.88 -7.38
CA ALA A 40 4.20 4.70 -6.76
C ALA A 40 3.68 4.97 -5.34
N CYS A 41 4.41 5.75 -4.53
CA CYS A 41 3.95 6.14 -3.19
C CYS A 41 2.63 6.91 -3.22
N ALA A 42 2.54 7.95 -4.06
CA ALA A 42 1.35 8.79 -4.16
C ALA A 42 0.15 8.00 -4.71
N ARG A 43 0.39 7.17 -5.73
CA ARG A 43 -0.63 6.30 -6.33
C ARG A 43 -1.18 5.28 -5.34
N ALA A 44 -0.30 4.62 -4.59
CA ALA A 44 -0.71 3.68 -3.55
C ALA A 44 -1.48 4.37 -2.43
N CYS A 45 -1.04 5.54 -1.97
CA CYS A 45 -1.73 6.34 -0.96
C CYS A 45 -3.14 6.74 -1.41
N LYS A 46 -3.26 7.22 -2.65
CA LYS A 46 -4.56 7.53 -3.27
C LYS A 46 -5.45 6.30 -3.32
N TRP A 47 -4.94 5.17 -3.83
CA TRP A 47 -5.69 3.92 -3.91
C TRP A 47 -6.20 3.48 -2.53
N ILE A 48 -5.35 3.51 -1.49
CA ILE A 48 -5.74 3.17 -0.12
C ILE A 48 -6.88 4.06 0.35
N ARG A 49 -6.79 5.37 0.14
CA ARG A 49 -7.81 6.34 0.58
C ARG A 49 -9.14 6.11 -0.13
N ASP A 50 -9.11 5.89 -1.44
CA ASP A 50 -10.31 5.70 -2.26
C ASP A 50 -11.04 4.38 -1.93
N HIS A 51 -10.34 3.38 -1.39
CA HIS A 51 -10.87 2.05 -1.09
C HIS A 51 -11.18 1.83 0.41
N GLY A 52 -11.43 2.90 1.16
CA GLY A 52 -11.86 2.83 2.56
C GLY A 52 -10.74 2.94 3.60
N GLY A 53 -9.51 3.17 3.16
CA GLY A 53 -8.36 3.40 4.02
C GLY A 53 -7.78 2.14 4.67
N ALA A 54 -6.64 2.32 5.34
CA ALA A 54 -5.93 1.23 6.01
C ALA A 54 -6.73 0.55 7.15
N THR A 55 -7.85 1.13 7.59
CA THR A 55 -8.75 0.51 8.59
C THR A 55 -9.46 -0.73 8.03
N ALA A 56 -9.64 -0.81 6.71
CA ALA A 56 -10.21 -1.96 6.00
C ALA A 56 -9.22 -3.13 5.81
N ILE A 57 -7.98 -3.00 6.29
CA ILE A 57 -6.98 -4.05 6.19
C ILE A 57 -7.41 -5.32 6.98
N PRO A 58 -7.15 -6.54 6.48
CA PRO A 58 -7.45 -7.77 7.22
C PRO A 58 -6.71 -7.85 8.55
N SER A 59 -7.16 -8.73 9.46
CA SER A 59 -6.62 -8.88 10.82
C SER A 59 -5.10 -9.01 10.86
N TRP A 60 -4.52 -9.79 9.94
CA TRP A 60 -3.07 -9.97 9.84
C TRP A 60 -2.32 -8.66 9.53
N GLY A 61 -2.91 -7.78 8.71
CA GLY A 61 -2.35 -6.46 8.45
C GLY A 61 -2.39 -5.57 9.68
N LYS A 62 -3.46 -5.64 10.49
CA LYS A 62 -3.54 -4.87 11.75
C LYS A 62 -2.42 -5.25 12.71
N THR A 63 -2.07 -6.54 12.78
CA THR A 63 -0.92 -7.00 13.57
C THR A 63 0.34 -6.27 13.14
N TRP A 64 0.68 -6.29 11.84
CA TRP A 64 1.88 -5.60 11.31
C TRP A 64 1.89 -4.09 11.57
N LEU A 65 0.74 -3.42 11.44
CA LEU A 65 0.62 -1.98 11.68
C LEU A 65 0.69 -1.58 13.17
N SER A 66 0.58 -2.56 14.07
CA SER A 66 0.55 -2.33 15.51
C SER A 66 1.84 -2.78 16.21
N VAL A 67 2.78 -3.36 15.46
CA VAL A 67 4.11 -3.67 15.98
C VAL A 67 4.82 -2.35 16.29
N ARG A 68 5.35 -2.25 17.52
CA ARG A 68 6.14 -1.13 18.00
C ARG A 68 7.63 -1.35 17.75
#